data_AF-A0AA43U9L5-F1
#
_entry.id   AF-A0AA43U9L5-F1
#
_cell.length_a   1.000
_cell.length_b   1.000
_cell.length_c   1.000
_cell.angle_alpha   90.00
_cell.angle_beta   90.00
_cell.angle_gamma   90.00
#
_symmetry.space_group_name_H-M   'P 1'
#
loop_
_entity.id
_entity.type
_entity.pdbx_description
1 polymer ?
#
loop_
_entity_poly.entity_id
_entity_poly.type
_entity_poly.pdbx_seq_one_letter_code
_entity_poly.pdbx_strand_id
1 'polypeptide(L)'
;MAATVTISDDFDLEKIRKSGQCFRITRRDDEGSPVFTVVSKNHYLEMSTSSSNANEWNISCTKKEFSDFWATYFDLDRSYEEIRNAAECDNAFLNEALYFGRGLRILKQDPWEMIVTFIISQRRSMPAIATAVDKICHCFGDDNGKFFEFPSA
;
A
#
# COMPACT_ATOMS: atom_id res chain seq x y z
N MET A 1 -18.25 6.31 6.27
CA MET A 1 -19.02 5.08 6.56
C MET A 1 -18.05 3.93 6.45
N ALA A 2 -17.92 3.10 7.48
CA ALA A 2 -17.12 1.89 7.38
C ALA A 2 -17.81 0.93 6.42
N ALA A 3 -17.08 0.45 5.42
CA ALA A 3 -17.56 -0.55 4.46
C ALA A 3 -16.63 -1.76 4.49
N THR A 4 -17.07 -2.86 3.89
CA THR A 4 -16.30 -4.09 3.81
C THR A 4 -16.13 -4.51 2.36
N VAL A 5 -14.92 -4.91 2.00
CA VAL A 5 -14.55 -5.39 0.66
C VAL A 5 -13.80 -6.71 0.77
N THR A 6 -13.89 -7.53 -0.28
CA THR A 6 -13.19 -8.82 -0.34
C THR A 6 -12.14 -8.76 -1.44
N ILE A 7 -10.90 -9.14 -1.12
CA ILE A 7 -9.79 -9.26 -2.06
C ILE A 7 -9.41 -10.75 -2.13
N SER A 8 -9.72 -11.41 -3.24
CA SER A 8 -9.60 -12.87 -3.36
C SER A 8 -8.23 -13.37 -3.84
N ASP A 9 -7.43 -12.50 -4.45
CA ASP A 9 -6.08 -12.78 -4.97
C ASP A 9 -4.99 -12.44 -3.92
N ASP A 10 -3.73 -12.71 -4.24
CA ASP A 10 -2.56 -12.42 -3.43
C ASP A 10 -2.50 -10.93 -3.02
N PHE A 11 -2.75 -10.67 -1.73
CA PHE A 11 -2.70 -9.33 -1.14
C PHE A 11 -2.28 -9.38 0.34
N ASP A 12 -1.13 -8.78 0.67
CA ASP A 12 -0.63 -8.63 2.04
C ASP A 12 -0.08 -7.21 2.22
N LEU A 13 -0.83 -6.39 2.96
CA LEU A 13 -0.53 -4.98 3.10
C LEU A 13 0.76 -4.72 3.92
N GLU A 14 1.15 -5.64 4.81
CA GLU A 14 2.40 -5.53 5.55
C GLU A 14 3.60 -5.82 4.65
N LYS A 15 3.50 -6.84 3.78
CA LYS A 15 4.52 -7.11 2.76
C LYS A 15 4.62 -5.97 1.75
N ILE A 16 3.49 -5.47 1.25
CA ILE A 16 3.45 -4.33 0.32
C ILE A 16 4.14 -3.12 0.95
N ARG A 17 3.79 -2.75 2.18
CA ARG A 17 4.40 -1.62 2.90
C ARG A 17 5.90 -1.80 3.13
N LYS A 18 6.35 -3.03 3.42
CA LYS A 18 7.77 -3.34 3.69
C LYS A 18 8.60 -3.62 2.44
N SER A 19 8.00 -3.65 1.26
CA SER A 19 8.70 -3.93 0.00
C SER A 19 9.65 -2.81 -0.45
N GLY A 20 9.54 -1.62 0.13
CA GLY A 20 10.34 -0.44 -0.26
C GLY A 20 9.78 0.35 -1.44
N GLN A 21 8.63 -0.04 -1.99
CA GLN A 21 7.99 0.67 -3.11
C GLN A 21 7.23 1.94 -2.69
N CYS A 22 6.79 2.01 -1.44
CA CYS A 22 5.95 3.10 -0.92
C CYS A 22 6.40 3.50 0.49
N PHE A 23 6.16 4.77 0.86
CA PHE A 23 6.59 5.31 2.15
C PHE A 23 5.49 6.03 2.92
N ARG A 24 4.27 6.08 2.38
CA ARG A 24 3.08 6.70 2.98
C ARG A 24 1.99 5.71 3.36
N ILE A 25 2.41 4.46 3.57
CA ILE A 25 1.59 3.44 4.22
C ILE A 25 2.14 3.26 5.64
N THR A 26 1.32 3.53 6.64
CA THR A 26 1.65 3.36 8.06
C THR A 26 0.79 2.28 8.67
N ARG A 27 1.27 1.70 9.78
CA ARG A 27 0.56 0.69 10.55
C ARG A 27 0.43 1.18 11.99
N ARG A 28 -0.77 1.02 12.56
CA ARG A 28 -1.06 1.20 13.98
C ARG A 28 -1.51 -0.13 14.57
N ASP A 29 -0.96 -0.47 15.71
CA ASP A 29 -1.33 -1.65 16.47
C ASP A 29 -2.35 -1.23 17.54
N ASP A 30 -3.63 -1.31 17.20
CA ASP A 30 -4.75 -1.00 18.09
C ASP A 30 -5.20 -2.27 18.85
N GLU A 31 -6.09 -2.13 19.85
CA GLU A 31 -6.72 -3.28 20.52
C GLU A 31 -7.60 -4.06 19.52
N GLY A 32 -7.01 -5.07 18.87
CA GLY A 32 -7.67 -5.88 17.85
C GLY A 32 -6.77 -6.18 16.66
N SER A 33 -7.32 -6.09 15.45
CA SER A 33 -6.55 -6.22 14.21
C SER A 33 -5.76 -4.93 13.92
N PRO A 34 -4.54 -5.01 13.38
CA PRO A 34 -3.77 -3.83 13.02
C PRO A 34 -4.52 -2.98 11.99
N VAL A 35 -4.44 -1.66 12.14
CA VAL A 35 -5.01 -0.70 11.21
C VAL A 35 -3.89 -0.13 10.35
N PHE A 36 -4.01 -0.31 9.05
CA PHE A 36 -3.13 0.31 8.07
C PHE A 36 -3.75 1.60 7.59
N THR A 37 -2.95 2.66 7.52
CA THR A 37 -3.34 3.93 6.89
C THR A 37 -2.58 4.08 5.58
N VAL A 38 -3.28 4.36 4.50
CA VAL A 38 -2.76 4.54 3.15
C VAL A 38 -3.17 5.93 2.67
N VAL A 39 -2.17 6.71 2.27
CA VAL A 39 -2.37 8.03 1.69
C VAL A 39 -1.80 8.05 0.28
N SER A 40 -2.59 8.53 -0.68
CA SER A 40 -2.12 8.77 -2.05
C SER A 40 -2.91 9.90 -2.68
N LYS A 41 -2.22 10.90 -3.24
CA LYS A 41 -2.85 12.16 -3.70
C LYS A 41 -3.70 12.77 -2.57
N ASN A 42 -4.96 13.08 -2.86
CA ASN A 42 -5.96 13.58 -1.94
C ASN A 42 -6.84 12.47 -1.33
N HIS A 43 -6.48 11.20 -1.49
CA HIS A 43 -7.23 10.06 -0.94
C HIS A 43 -6.62 9.53 0.36
N TYR A 44 -7.50 9.15 1.28
CA TYR A 44 -7.18 8.53 2.57
C TYR A 44 -7.95 7.25 2.76
N LEU A 45 -7.24 6.20 3.16
CA LEU A 45 -7.83 4.91 3.44
C LEU A 45 -7.25 4.32 4.72
N GLU A 46 -8.13 3.88 5.60
CA GLU A 46 -7.78 2.95 6.66
C GLU A 46 -8.29 1.58 6.29
N MET A 47 -7.45 0.56 6.49
CA MET A 47 -7.78 -0.84 6.26
C MET A 47 -7.43 -1.69 7.48
N SER A 48 -8.33 -2.59 7.87
CA SER A 48 -8.04 -3.66 8.82
C SER A 48 -8.70 -4.96 8.38
N THR A 49 -8.08 -6.09 8.71
CA THR A 49 -8.65 -7.41 8.41
C THR A 49 -9.90 -7.66 9.25
N SER A 50 -10.89 -8.30 8.67
CA SER A 50 -12.06 -8.81 9.39
C SER A 50 -11.66 -9.99 10.28
N SER A 51 -12.28 -10.12 11.46
CA SER A 51 -12.00 -11.23 12.38
C SER A 51 -12.48 -12.59 11.86
N SER A 52 -13.36 -12.61 10.85
CA SER A 52 -13.98 -13.80 10.30
C SER A 52 -13.30 -14.34 9.04
N ASN A 53 -12.64 -13.49 8.24
CA ASN A 53 -12.08 -13.86 6.95
C ASN A 53 -10.85 -13.01 6.61
N ALA A 54 -9.70 -13.67 6.36
CA ALA A 54 -8.44 -13.01 6.05
C ALA A 54 -8.46 -12.22 4.72
N ASN A 55 -9.37 -12.57 3.80
CA ASN A 55 -9.54 -11.89 2.52
C ASN A 55 -10.53 -10.72 2.60
N GLU A 56 -11.17 -10.52 3.74
CA GLU A 56 -12.15 -9.48 3.97
C GLU A 56 -11.52 -8.31 4.74
N TRP A 57 -11.68 -7.11 4.18
CA TRP A 57 -11.07 -5.89 4.69
C TRP A 57 -12.16 -4.88 5.04
N ASN A 58 -12.10 -4.39 6.28
CA ASN A 58 -12.83 -3.21 6.71
C ASN A 58 -12.11 -1.98 6.18
N ILE A 59 -12.84 -1.08 5.52
CA ILE A 59 -12.34 0.13 4.90
C ILE A 59 -13.05 1.37 5.45
N SER A 60 -12.32 2.47 5.65
CA SER A 60 -12.90 3.74 6.14
C SER A 60 -13.60 4.58 5.06
N CYS A 61 -13.35 4.29 3.78
CA CYS A 61 -13.95 4.96 2.63
C CYS A 61 -15.23 4.26 2.14
N THR A 62 -15.91 4.87 1.16
CA THR A 62 -17.09 4.25 0.53
C THR A 62 -16.67 3.13 -0.43
N LYS A 63 -17.54 2.14 -0.66
CA LYS A 63 -17.30 1.10 -1.69
C LYS A 63 -17.06 1.69 -3.08
N LYS A 64 -17.75 2.80 -3.41
CA LYS A 64 -17.57 3.51 -4.68
C LYS A 64 -16.16 4.09 -4.79
N GLU A 65 -15.69 4.81 -3.77
CA GLU A 65 -14.33 5.34 -3.75
C GLU A 65 -13.28 4.23 -3.81
N PHE A 66 -13.50 3.13 -3.08
CA PHE A 66 -12.62 1.96 -3.15
C PHE A 66 -12.54 1.41 -4.57
N SER A 67 -13.68 1.21 -5.23
CA SER A 67 -13.74 0.71 -6.60
C SER A 67 -13.11 1.68 -7.61
N ASP A 68 -13.37 2.98 -7.47
CA ASP A 68 -12.98 3.98 -8.46
C ASP A 68 -11.48 4.35 -8.38
N PHE A 69 -10.89 4.27 -7.19
CA PHE A 69 -9.51 4.70 -6.96
C PHE A 69 -8.64 3.59 -6.37
N TRP A 70 -9.00 3.05 -5.21
CA TRP A 70 -8.13 2.15 -4.45
C TRP A 70 -7.91 0.80 -5.14
N ALA A 71 -8.92 0.27 -5.84
CA ALA A 71 -8.77 -0.96 -6.62
C ALA A 71 -7.71 -0.81 -7.72
N THR A 72 -7.65 0.35 -8.38
CA THR A 72 -6.60 0.66 -9.35
C THR A 72 -5.26 0.87 -8.66
N TYR A 73 -5.23 1.64 -7.55
CA TYR A 73 -4.00 1.90 -6.78
C TYR A 73 -3.29 0.61 -6.33
N PHE A 74 -4.05 -0.38 -5.85
CA PHE A 74 -3.54 -1.69 -5.44
C PHE A 74 -3.39 -2.70 -6.60
N ASP A 75 -3.66 -2.28 -7.83
CA ASP A 75 -3.63 -3.11 -9.04
C ASP A 75 -4.50 -4.39 -8.94
N LEU A 76 -5.70 -4.29 -8.35
CA LEU A 76 -6.54 -5.45 -8.03
C LEU A 76 -7.13 -6.17 -9.26
N ASP A 77 -7.14 -5.54 -10.43
CA ASP A 77 -7.64 -6.15 -11.68
C ASP A 77 -6.68 -7.20 -12.26
N ARG A 78 -5.44 -7.26 -11.77
CA ARG A 78 -4.40 -8.19 -12.23
C ARG A 78 -4.35 -9.42 -11.32
N SER A 79 -4.31 -10.63 -11.88
CA SER A 79 -4.07 -11.84 -11.09
C SER A 79 -2.57 -12.00 -10.80
N TYR A 80 -2.15 -11.72 -9.57
CA TYR A 80 -0.78 -11.94 -9.12
C TYR A 80 -0.52 -13.41 -8.82
N GLU A 81 -1.55 -14.17 -8.43
CA GLU A 81 -1.47 -15.62 -8.36
C GLU A 81 -1.10 -16.24 -9.72
N GLU A 82 -1.76 -15.83 -10.83
CA GLU A 82 -1.42 -16.32 -12.17
C GLU A 82 0.00 -15.95 -12.58
N ILE A 83 0.44 -14.73 -12.29
CA ILE A 83 1.82 -14.28 -12.57
C ILE A 83 2.84 -15.10 -11.78
N ARG A 84 2.56 -15.35 -10.50
CA ARG A 84 3.41 -16.15 -9.63
C ARG A 84 3.51 -17.60 -10.13
N ASN A 85 2.37 -18.21 -10.46
CA ASN A 85 2.31 -19.58 -10.98
C ASN A 85 3.03 -19.70 -12.33
N ALA A 86 2.92 -18.70 -13.20
CA ALA A 86 3.63 -18.68 -14.49
C ALA A 86 5.14 -18.43 -14.36
N ALA A 87 5.59 -17.87 -13.23
CA ALA A 87 7.01 -17.62 -12.95
C ALA A 87 7.72 -18.81 -12.28
N GLU A 88 6.99 -19.83 -11.84
CA GLU A 88 7.57 -21.05 -11.29
C GLU A 88 8.50 -21.72 -12.32
N CYS A 89 9.66 -22.16 -11.86
CA CYS A 89 10.69 -22.70 -12.73
C CYS A 89 11.46 -23.84 -12.05
N ASP A 90 12.36 -24.50 -12.79
CA ASP A 90 13.25 -25.54 -12.24
C ASP A 90 14.43 -24.91 -11.46
N ASN A 91 14.10 -24.06 -10.50
CA ASN A 91 15.05 -23.42 -9.59
C ASN A 91 14.40 -23.22 -8.21
N ALA A 92 14.85 -24.01 -7.25
CA ALA A 92 14.31 -23.98 -5.88
C ALA A 92 14.43 -22.61 -5.23
N PHE A 93 15.54 -21.90 -5.42
CA PHE A 93 15.74 -20.56 -4.82
C PHE A 93 14.72 -19.55 -5.34
N LEU A 94 14.44 -19.56 -6.65
CA LEU A 94 13.44 -18.67 -7.25
C LEU A 94 12.03 -19.03 -6.79
N ASN A 95 11.68 -20.32 -6.69
CA ASN A 95 10.37 -20.75 -6.22
C ASN A 95 10.14 -20.39 -4.74
N GLU A 96 11.16 -20.52 -3.89
CA GLU A 96 11.09 -20.04 -2.49
C GLU A 96 10.89 -18.53 -2.42
N ALA A 97 11.56 -17.75 -3.29
CA ALA A 97 11.36 -16.31 -3.37
C ALA A 97 9.94 -15.94 -3.83
N LEU A 98 9.37 -16.67 -4.80
CA LEU A 98 7.99 -16.50 -5.26
C LEU A 98 6.99 -16.81 -4.14
N TYR A 99 7.19 -17.90 -3.41
CA TYR A 99 6.34 -18.28 -2.28
C TYR A 99 6.44 -17.27 -1.13
N PHE A 100 7.66 -16.86 -0.76
CA PHE A 100 7.88 -15.82 0.24
C PHE A 100 7.25 -14.49 -0.16
N GLY A 101 7.33 -14.13 -1.45
CA GLY A 101 6.76 -12.93 -2.03
C GLY A 101 5.24 -12.92 -2.18
N ARG A 102 4.55 -14.05 -1.94
CA ARG A 102 3.08 -14.14 -2.03
C ARG A 102 2.41 -13.03 -1.22
N GLY A 103 1.47 -12.31 -1.83
CA GLY A 103 0.80 -11.14 -1.25
C GLY A 103 1.41 -9.79 -1.64
N LEU A 104 2.60 -9.77 -2.25
CA LEU A 104 3.16 -8.55 -2.85
C LEU A 104 2.37 -8.16 -4.10
N ARG A 105 2.15 -6.85 -4.24
CA ARG A 105 1.61 -6.21 -5.44
C ARG A 105 2.41 -4.95 -5.77
N ILE A 106 2.47 -4.58 -7.04
CA ILE A 106 3.07 -3.32 -7.49
C ILE A 106 1.98 -2.24 -7.50
N LEU A 107 2.16 -1.22 -6.66
CA LEU A 107 1.20 -0.14 -6.49
C LEU A 107 1.26 0.85 -7.67
N LYS A 108 0.09 1.31 -8.13
CA LYS A 108 -0.05 2.39 -9.13
C LYS A 108 -0.03 3.76 -8.43
N GLN A 109 1.14 4.11 -7.89
CA GLN A 109 1.37 5.34 -7.14
C GLN A 109 1.40 6.59 -8.03
N ASP A 110 1.29 7.77 -7.41
CA ASP A 110 1.40 9.05 -8.12
C ASP A 110 2.83 9.26 -8.68
N PRO A 111 2.99 9.52 -9.99
CA PRO A 111 4.31 9.65 -10.59
C PRO A 111 5.15 10.80 -10.02
N TRP A 112 4.52 11.91 -9.65
CA TRP A 112 5.24 13.06 -9.09
C TRP A 112 5.77 12.77 -7.69
N GLU A 113 4.91 12.25 -6.81
CA GLU A 113 5.32 11.77 -5.48
C GLU A 113 6.46 10.76 -5.60
N MET A 114 6.38 9.85 -6.57
CA MET A 114 7.41 8.84 -6.80
C MET A 114 8.74 9.44 -7.25
N ILE A 115 8.76 10.36 -8.21
CA ILE A 115 10.00 11.01 -8.65
C ILE A 115 10.72 11.66 -7.46
N VAL A 116 10.01 12.47 -6.67
CA VAL A 116 10.60 13.16 -5.51
C VAL A 116 11.07 12.15 -4.47
N THR A 117 10.25 11.15 -4.16
CA THR A 117 10.57 10.10 -3.17
C THR A 117 11.82 9.30 -3.57
N PHE A 118 11.97 8.94 -4.84
CA PHE A 118 13.14 8.22 -5.33
C PHE A 118 14.40 9.10 -5.43
N ILE A 119 14.26 10.42 -5.65
CA ILE A 119 15.39 11.35 -5.57
C ILE A 119 15.92 11.41 -4.13
N ILE A 120 15.04 11.55 -3.14
CA ILE A 120 15.46 11.67 -1.73
C ILE A 120 15.86 10.33 -1.11
N SER A 121 15.53 9.19 -1.74
CA SER A 121 15.89 7.86 -1.23
C SER A 121 17.36 7.49 -1.40
N GLN A 122 18.09 8.24 -2.22
CA GLN A 122 19.49 7.95 -2.53
C GLN A 122 20.35 7.84 -1.27
N ARG A 123 20.98 6.67 -1.09
CA ARG A 123 21.83 6.32 0.07
C ARG A 123 21.15 6.52 1.43
N ARG A 124 19.84 6.26 1.52
CA ARG A 124 19.07 6.30 2.78
C ARG A 124 18.46 4.96 3.13
N SER A 125 18.27 4.72 4.42
CA SER A 125 17.48 3.59 4.92
C SER A 125 15.98 3.86 4.75
N MET A 126 15.17 2.81 4.63
CA MET A 126 13.71 2.95 4.50
C MET A 126 13.07 3.84 5.58
N PRO A 127 13.44 3.75 6.88
CA PRO A 127 12.90 4.66 7.89
C PRO A 127 13.28 6.13 7.63
N ALA A 128 14.51 6.40 7.20
CA ALA A 128 14.97 7.76 6.91
C ALA A 128 14.28 8.36 5.68
N ILE A 129 13.87 7.52 4.72
CA ILE A 129 13.07 7.93 3.56
C ILE A 129 11.66 8.29 4.02
N ALA A 130 11.01 7.40 4.78
CA ALA A 130 9.67 7.65 5.32
C ALA A 130 9.60 8.95 6.13
N THR A 131 10.56 9.19 7.02
CA THR A 131 10.65 10.46 7.76
C THR A 131 10.87 11.67 6.86
N ALA A 132 11.64 11.54 5.77
CA ALA A 132 11.87 12.65 4.84
C ALA A 132 10.60 12.98 4.04
N VAL A 133 9.90 11.96 3.52
CA VAL A 133 8.61 12.10 2.84
C VAL A 133 7.58 12.75 3.77
N ASP A 134 7.47 12.26 5.01
CA ASP A 134 6.54 12.79 6.00
C ASP A 134 6.79 14.28 6.31
N LYS A 135 8.06 14.68 6.45
CA LYS A 135 8.44 16.09 6.63
C LYS A 135 8.08 16.96 5.42
N ILE A 136 8.29 16.46 4.20
CA ILE A 136 7.91 17.19 2.98
C ILE A 136 6.41 17.45 2.96
N CYS A 137 5.60 16.44 3.30
CA CYS A 137 4.15 16.58 3.39
C CYS A 137 3.76 17.60 4.47
N HIS A 138 4.31 17.50 5.68
CA HIS A 138 4.00 18.45 6.76
C HIS A 138 4.43 19.90 6.48
N CYS A 139 5.55 20.10 5.78
CA CYS A 139 6.07 21.45 5.51
C CYS A 139 5.42 22.13 4.30
N PHE A 140 5.02 21.35 3.28
CA PHE A 140 4.65 21.89 1.97
C PHE A 140 3.37 21.28 1.37
N GLY A 141 2.78 20.27 2.03
CA GLY A 141 1.54 19.66 1.61
C GLY A 141 0.32 20.42 2.15
N ASP A 142 -0.78 20.31 1.43
CA ASP A 142 -2.06 20.86 1.88
C ASP A 142 -2.61 20.04 3.04
N ASP A 143 -3.05 20.71 4.11
CA ASP A 143 -3.73 20.08 5.26
C ASP A 143 -5.24 20.02 4.99
N ASN A 144 -5.77 18.80 4.89
CA ASN A 144 -7.21 18.57 4.73
C ASN A 144 -7.92 18.23 6.06
N GLY A 145 -7.25 18.42 7.19
CA GLY A 145 -7.75 18.16 8.54
C GLY A 145 -7.63 16.71 9.00
N LYS A 146 -7.15 15.79 8.13
CA LYS A 146 -6.89 14.39 8.47
C LYS A 146 -5.45 13.97 8.19
N PHE A 147 -4.86 14.47 7.12
CA PHE A 147 -3.50 14.20 6.71
C PHE A 147 -2.99 15.37 5.86
N PHE A 148 -1.66 15.47 5.74
CA PHE A 148 -1.02 16.37 4.80
C PHE A 148 -0.89 15.67 3.45
N GLU A 149 -1.31 16.31 2.36
CA GLU A 149 -1.13 15.79 1.00
C GLU A 149 0.35 15.80 0.59
N PHE A 150 0.70 15.12 -0.51
CA PHE A 150 2.03 15.33 -1.09
C PHE A 150 2.03 16.69 -1.80
N PRO A 151 3.09 17.51 -1.70
CA PRO A 151 3.12 18.82 -2.35
C PRO A 151 2.91 18.68 -3.86
N SER A 152 2.12 19.57 -4.44
CA SER A 152 1.96 19.66 -5.89
C SER A 152 3.25 20.16 -6.57
N ALA A 153 3.38 19.92 -7.89
CA ALA A 153 4.55 20.27 -8.69
C ALA A 153 4.66 21.76 -9.01
#